data_AF-W4FBC2-F1
#
_entry.id   AF-W4FBC2-F1
#
_cell.length_a   1.000
_cell.length_b   1.000
_cell.length_c   1.000
_cell.angle_alpha   90.00
_cell.angle_beta   90.00
_cell.angle_gamma   90.00
#
_symmetry.space_group_name_H-M   'P 1'
#
loop_
_entity.id
_entity.type
_entity.pdbx_description
1 polymer ?
#
loop_
_entity_poly.entity_id
_entity_poly.type
_entity_poly.pdbx_seq_one_letter_code
_entity_poly.pdbx_strand_id
1 'polypeptide(L)'
;MLQAACTRYGILFEPTDFKSILWEKLSAYIEKHIQPQVVQMAIDKDHRVVFSPPYHSDLQPIELVWSNVKGHVGRRYTDGTGLADVKERLEEAVEELKASTIQGCIKAAEGNLQKLYEHLLAIDGLQSDEEPSAQSGSDSDAESDSFRRHKLHQSVFGAFTTSSSQSAEPD
;
A
#
# COMPACT_ATOMS: atom_id res chain seq x y z
N MET A 1 -15.92 17.78 -16.45
CA MET A 1 -14.75 17.68 -17.36
C MET A 1 -13.49 18.09 -16.60
N LEU A 2 -12.32 17.52 -16.91
CA LEU A 2 -11.07 17.72 -16.15
C LEU A 2 -10.64 19.19 -16.07
N GLN A 3 -10.84 19.97 -17.14
CA GLN A 3 -10.56 21.40 -17.17
C GLN A 3 -11.37 22.17 -16.11
N ALA A 4 -12.67 21.87 -15.95
CA ALA A 4 -13.51 22.49 -14.92
C ALA A 4 -13.03 22.14 -13.50
N ALA A 5 -12.53 20.92 -13.29
CA ALA A 5 -11.91 20.54 -12.01
C ALA A 5 -10.60 21.30 -11.78
N CYS A 6 -9.75 21.44 -12.79
CA CYS A 6 -8.52 22.23 -12.71
C CYS A 6 -8.84 23.69 -12.36
N THR A 7 -9.83 24.31 -13.01
CA THR A 7 -10.30 25.67 -12.68
C THR A 7 -10.79 25.75 -11.24
N ARG A 8 -11.60 24.78 -10.78
CA ARG A 8 -12.12 24.75 -9.41
C ARG A 8 -11.02 24.70 -8.35
N TYR A 9 -9.94 23.98 -8.63
CA TYR A 9 -8.80 23.82 -7.71
C TYR A 9 -7.66 24.82 -7.97
N GLY A 10 -7.83 25.77 -8.88
CA GLY A 10 -6.79 26.77 -9.22
C GLY A 10 -5.55 26.18 -9.89
N ILE A 11 -5.68 25.04 -10.55
CA ILE A 11 -4.58 24.35 -11.26
C ILE A 11 -4.44 24.95 -12.66
N LEU A 12 -3.22 25.41 -12.99
CA LEU A 12 -2.92 25.99 -14.31
C LEU A 12 -2.91 24.93 -15.42
N PHE A 13 -3.65 25.17 -16.49
CA PHE A 13 -3.68 24.32 -17.68
C PHE A 13 -3.86 25.13 -18.96
N GLU A 14 -3.41 24.57 -20.08
CA GLU A 14 -3.65 25.14 -21.41
C GLU A 14 -4.92 24.55 -22.02
N PRO A 15 -5.71 25.32 -22.80
CA PRO A 15 -6.91 24.79 -23.46
C PRO A 15 -6.63 23.61 -24.39
N THR A 16 -5.39 23.51 -24.89
CA THR A 16 -4.84 22.45 -25.74
C THR A 16 -4.31 21.24 -24.97
N ASP A 17 -4.23 21.31 -23.63
CA ASP A 17 -3.73 20.19 -22.82
C ASP A 17 -4.61 18.95 -23.04
N PHE A 18 -3.94 17.84 -23.36
CA PHE A 18 -4.60 16.55 -23.47
C PHE A 18 -5.11 16.07 -22.11
N LYS A 19 -6.08 15.16 -22.15
CA LYS A 19 -6.67 14.53 -20.96
C LYS A 19 -5.61 13.96 -20.00
N SER A 20 -4.54 13.39 -20.53
CA SER A 20 -3.42 12.83 -19.74
C SER A 20 -2.72 13.90 -18.90
N ILE A 21 -2.34 15.02 -19.52
CA ILE A 21 -1.65 16.15 -18.86
C ILE A 21 -2.56 16.75 -17.78
N LEU A 22 -3.84 16.97 -18.11
CA LEU A 22 -4.81 17.49 -17.14
C LEU A 22 -4.98 16.53 -15.96
N TRP A 23 -5.02 15.22 -16.22
CA TRP A 23 -5.15 14.20 -15.18
C TRP A 23 -3.90 14.13 -14.31
N GLU A 24 -2.70 14.22 -14.89
CA GLU A 24 -1.45 14.22 -14.15
C GLU A 24 -1.37 15.41 -13.18
N LYS A 25 -1.62 16.63 -13.67
CA LYS A 25 -1.67 17.86 -12.85
C LYS A 25 -2.71 17.74 -11.73
N LEU A 26 -3.92 17.26 -12.07
CA LEU A 26 -4.99 17.09 -11.10
C LEU A 26 -4.67 16.01 -10.06
N SER A 27 -4.07 14.90 -10.46
CA SER A 27 -3.70 13.80 -9.58
C SER A 27 -2.63 14.22 -8.58
N ALA A 28 -1.61 14.95 -9.04
CA ALA A 28 -0.58 15.51 -8.16
C ALA A 28 -1.17 16.49 -7.14
N TYR A 29 -2.13 17.34 -7.55
CA TYR A 29 -2.84 18.22 -6.63
C TYR A 29 -3.65 17.43 -5.60
N ILE A 30 -4.42 16.43 -6.05
CA ILE A 30 -5.24 15.58 -5.17
C ILE A 30 -4.36 14.91 -4.12
N GLU A 31 -3.27 14.27 -4.54
CA GLU A 31 -2.34 13.57 -3.65
C GLU A 31 -1.76 14.48 -2.56
N LYS A 32 -1.46 15.75 -2.90
CA LYS A 32 -0.85 16.70 -1.98
C LYS A 32 -1.85 17.43 -1.08
N HIS A 33 -3.06 17.68 -1.56
CA HIS A 33 -3.97 18.64 -0.93
C HIS A 33 -5.29 18.04 -0.45
N ILE A 34 -5.65 16.85 -0.92
CA ILE A 34 -6.96 16.26 -0.63
C ILE A 34 -6.78 15.05 0.27
N GLN A 35 -7.18 15.21 1.53
CA GLN A 35 -7.28 14.09 2.45
C GLN A 35 -8.52 13.24 2.10
N PRO A 36 -8.38 11.92 1.88
CA PRO A 36 -9.53 11.07 1.63
C PRO A 36 -10.49 11.08 2.83
N GLN A 37 -11.80 11.15 2.56
CA GLN A 37 -12.82 11.18 3.62
C GLN A 37 -12.70 9.99 4.59
N VAL A 38 -12.36 8.81 4.08
CA VAL A 38 -12.12 7.61 4.91
C VAL A 38 -10.95 7.75 5.88
N VAL A 39 -9.93 8.54 5.52
CA VAL A 39 -8.81 8.86 6.41
C VAL A 39 -9.28 9.80 7.52
N GLN A 40 -10.06 10.83 7.17
CA GLN A 40 -10.64 11.73 8.16
C GLN A 40 -11.53 10.97 9.16
N MET A 41 -12.40 10.08 8.67
CA MET A 41 -13.27 9.25 9.52
C MET A 41 -12.50 8.33 10.47
N ALA A 42 -11.29 7.89 10.10
CA ALA A 42 -10.42 7.12 10.98
C ALA A 42 -9.76 8.01 12.04
N ILE A 43 -9.26 9.18 11.65
CA ILE A 43 -8.66 10.17 12.57
C ILE A 43 -9.70 10.64 13.60
N ASP A 44 -10.94 10.90 13.19
CA ASP A 44 -12.03 11.30 14.09
C ASP A 44 -12.35 10.24 15.16
N LYS A 45 -11.90 8.99 14.95
CA LYS A 45 -12.00 7.86 15.88
C LYS A 45 -10.67 7.53 16.58
N ASP A 46 -9.71 8.45 16.55
CA ASP A 46 -8.38 8.27 17.13
C ASP A 46 -7.59 7.09 16.52
N HIS A 47 -7.83 6.81 15.23
CA HIS A 47 -7.08 5.81 14.48
C HIS A 47 -6.07 6.45 13.54
N ARG A 48 -4.83 5.95 13.59
CA ARG A 48 -3.80 6.28 12.61
C ARG A 48 -3.96 5.40 11.37
N VAL A 49 -3.96 6.05 10.20
CA VAL A 49 -3.96 5.35 8.90
C VAL A 49 -2.54 5.19 8.40
N VAL A 50 -2.18 3.96 8.02
CA VAL A 50 -0.91 3.64 7.35
C VAL A 50 -1.24 3.02 6.00
N PHE A 51 -0.60 3.52 4.94
CA PHE A 51 -0.77 3.00 3.59
C PHE A 51 0.34 2.01 3.29
N SER A 52 -0.04 0.81 2.83
CA SER A 52 0.90 -0.10 2.22
C SER A 52 1.25 0.38 0.80
N PRO A 53 2.46 0.09 0.31
CA PRO A 53 2.84 0.37 -1.06
C PRO A 53 1.98 -0.46 -2.05
N PRO A 54 1.77 0.02 -3.29
CA PRO A 54 0.95 -0.67 -4.28
C PRO A 54 1.56 -2.02 -4.67
N TYR A 55 0.73 -3.03 -4.95
CA TYR A 55 1.13 -4.39 -5.35
C TYR A 55 1.82 -5.24 -4.26
N HIS A 56 1.73 -4.83 -3.00
CA HIS A 56 2.30 -5.55 -1.86
C HIS A 56 1.21 -6.05 -0.90
N SER A 57 0.34 -6.95 -1.38
CA SER A 57 -0.71 -7.56 -0.54
C SER A 57 -0.14 -8.43 0.58
N ASP A 58 1.09 -8.91 0.42
CA ASP A 58 1.84 -9.68 1.41
C ASP A 58 2.27 -8.85 2.63
N LEU A 59 2.22 -7.51 2.54
CA LEU A 59 2.42 -6.58 3.65
C LEU A 59 1.12 -6.25 4.41
N GLN A 60 -0.02 -6.77 3.95
CA GLN A 60 -1.33 -6.50 4.53
C GLN A 60 -1.85 -7.78 5.22
N PRO A 61 -1.76 -7.91 6.56
CA PRO A 61 -2.14 -9.13 7.26
C PRO A 61 -3.56 -9.63 6.96
N ILE A 62 -4.49 -8.70 6.68
CA ILE A 62 -5.88 -9.03 6.34
C ILE A 62 -5.99 -9.82 5.04
N GLU A 63 -5.11 -9.61 4.05
CA GLU A 63 -5.09 -10.39 2.80
C GLU A 63 -4.63 -11.84 3.03
N LEU A 64 -3.72 -12.05 3.99
CA LEU A 64 -3.29 -13.39 4.42
C LEU A 64 -4.41 -14.10 5.19
N VAL A 65 -5.14 -13.37 6.05
CA VAL A 65 -6.34 -13.87 6.71
C VAL A 65 -7.40 -14.27 5.69
N TRP A 66 -7.66 -13.42 4.69
CA TRP A 66 -8.60 -13.72 3.61
C TRP A 66 -8.17 -14.94 2.79
N SER A 67 -6.87 -15.13 2.58
CA SER A 67 -6.35 -16.32 1.90
C SER A 67 -6.68 -17.60 2.68
N ASN A 68 -6.62 -17.56 4.01
CA ASN A 68 -7.01 -18.68 4.87
C ASN A 68 -8.52 -18.96 4.78
N VAL A 69 -9.34 -17.93 4.96
CA VAL A 69 -10.81 -18.01 4.93
C VAL A 69 -11.30 -18.50 3.57
N LYS A 70 -10.81 -17.90 2.47
CA LYS A 70 -11.16 -18.33 1.10
C LYS A 70 -10.73 -19.77 0.84
N GLY A 71 -9.56 -20.18 1.35
CA GLY A 71 -9.11 -21.56 1.28
C GLY A 71 -10.07 -22.52 1.99
N HIS A 72 -10.60 -22.14 3.15
CA HIS A 72 -11.60 -22.94 3.88
C HIS A 72 -12.88 -23.12 3.05
N VAL A 73 -13.47 -22.03 2.55
CA VAL A 73 -14.69 -22.06 1.75
C VAL A 73 -14.47 -22.83 0.43
N GLY A 74 -13.37 -22.53 -0.26
CA GLY A 74 -13.06 -23.07 -1.59
C GLY A 74 -12.78 -24.57 -1.60
N ARG A 75 -12.22 -25.14 -0.52
CA ARG A 75 -11.99 -26.60 -0.42
C ARG A 75 -13.27 -27.43 -0.44
N ARG A 76 -14.43 -26.82 -0.11
CA ARG A 76 -15.74 -27.47 -0.09
C ARG A 76 -16.55 -27.20 -1.36
N TYR A 77 -15.96 -26.52 -2.35
CA TYR A 77 -16.62 -26.19 -3.60
C TYR A 77 -17.01 -27.46 -4.39
N THR A 78 -18.21 -27.44 -4.94
CA THR A 78 -18.75 -28.43 -5.88
C THR A 78 -19.63 -27.71 -6.91
N ASP A 79 -19.93 -28.33 -8.05
CA ASP A 79 -20.72 -27.71 -9.13
C ASP A 79 -22.11 -27.23 -8.71
N GLY A 80 -22.66 -27.78 -7.62
CA GLY A 80 -23.95 -27.37 -7.05
C GLY A 80 -23.86 -26.27 -5.99
N THR A 81 -22.66 -25.77 -5.68
CA THR A 81 -22.46 -24.76 -4.62
C THR A 81 -23.09 -23.42 -5.02
N GLY A 82 -24.15 -23.04 -4.31
CA GLY A 82 -24.83 -21.76 -4.48
C GLY A 82 -24.33 -20.67 -3.53
N LEU A 83 -24.89 -19.47 -3.68
CA LEU A 83 -24.52 -18.33 -2.82
C LEU A 83 -24.86 -18.55 -1.34
N ALA A 84 -25.95 -19.27 -1.06
CA ALA A 84 -26.34 -19.62 0.31
C ALA A 84 -25.29 -20.51 0.98
N ASP A 85 -24.79 -21.53 0.28
CA ASP A 85 -23.72 -22.39 0.76
C ASP A 85 -22.42 -21.61 0.99
N VAL A 86 -22.08 -20.67 0.09
CA VAL A 86 -20.91 -19.81 0.24
C VAL A 86 -21.03 -18.93 1.48
N LYS A 87 -22.23 -18.37 1.74
CA LYS A 87 -22.49 -17.55 2.92
C LYS A 87 -22.31 -18.36 4.20
N GLU A 88 -22.95 -19.52 4.31
CA GLU A 88 -22.85 -20.40 5.47
C GLU A 88 -21.40 -20.80 5.76
N ARG A 89 -20.67 -21.23 4.73
CA ARG A 89 -19.26 -21.64 4.86
C ARG A 89 -18.34 -20.48 5.19
N LEU A 90 -18.66 -19.27 4.75
CA LEU A 90 -17.91 -18.07 5.09
C LEU A 90 -18.09 -17.71 6.57
N GLU A 91 -19.32 -17.80 7.08
CA GLU A 91 -19.65 -17.61 8.50
C GLU A 91 -18.89 -18.66 9.35
N GLU A 92 -18.97 -19.95 8.99
CA GLU A 92 -18.20 -21.05 9.61
C GLU A 92 -16.69 -20.78 9.61
N ALA A 93 -16.12 -20.41 8.46
CA ALA A 93 -14.69 -20.15 8.32
C ALA A 93 -14.19 -18.96 9.16
N VAL A 94 -15.03 -17.94 9.35
CA VAL A 94 -14.69 -16.79 10.20
C VAL A 94 -14.79 -17.17 11.68
N GLU A 95 -15.78 -17.97 12.08
CA GLU A 95 -15.92 -18.45 13.46
C GLU A 95 -14.78 -19.40 13.88
N GLU A 96 -14.30 -20.24 12.97
CA GLU A 96 -13.17 -21.14 13.22
C GLU A 96 -11.80 -20.42 13.27
N LEU A 97 -11.74 -19.15 12.85
CA LEU A 97 -10.49 -18.43 12.72
C LEU A 97 -9.87 -18.17 14.10
N LYS A 98 -8.78 -18.87 14.39
CA LYS A 98 -8.07 -18.76 15.67
C LYS A 98 -7.24 -17.49 15.75
N ALA A 99 -7.18 -16.90 16.94
CA ALA A 99 -6.29 -15.78 17.23
C ALA A 99 -4.82 -16.09 16.89
N SER A 100 -4.36 -17.33 17.10
CA SER A 100 -3.01 -17.77 16.73
C SER A 100 -2.76 -17.73 15.21
N THR A 101 -3.77 -18.04 14.40
CA THR A 101 -3.68 -17.92 12.93
C THR A 101 -3.54 -16.45 12.53
N ILE A 102 -4.35 -15.56 13.10
CA ILE A 102 -4.28 -14.11 12.84
C ILE A 102 -2.91 -13.57 13.24
N GLN A 103 -2.41 -13.94 14.42
CA GLN A 103 -1.06 -13.59 14.88
C GLN A 103 0.02 -14.10 13.92
N GLY A 104 -0.14 -15.31 13.38
CA GLY A 104 0.75 -15.84 12.33
C GLY A 104 0.75 -15.00 11.05
N CYS A 105 -0.44 -14.53 10.61
CA CYS A 105 -0.56 -13.64 9.46
C CYS A 105 0.12 -12.29 9.70
N ILE A 106 -0.03 -11.70 10.89
CA ILE A 106 0.66 -10.45 11.27
C ILE A 106 2.18 -10.64 11.20
N LYS A 107 2.70 -11.68 11.85
CA LYS A 107 4.14 -11.98 11.85
C LYS A 107 4.70 -12.23 10.45
N ALA A 108 3.93 -12.89 9.58
CA ALA A 108 4.34 -13.11 8.20
C ALA A 108 4.47 -11.78 7.42
N ALA A 109 3.50 -10.89 7.56
CA ALA A 109 3.55 -9.57 6.94
C ALA A 109 4.69 -8.71 7.49
N GLU A 110 4.92 -8.72 8.80
CA GLU A 110 6.05 -8.05 9.46
C GLU A 110 7.40 -8.59 8.96
N GLY A 111 7.52 -9.91 8.82
CA GLY A 111 8.72 -10.55 8.27
C GLY A 111 9.00 -10.16 6.82
N ASN A 112 7.95 -10.00 6.00
CA ASN A 112 8.11 -9.50 4.63
C ASN A 112 8.50 -8.02 4.61
N LEU A 113 7.91 -7.21 5.49
CA LEU A 113 8.26 -5.80 5.64
C LEU A 113 9.73 -5.62 6.05
N GLN A 114 10.22 -6.44 6.98
CA GLN A 114 11.63 -6.44 7.40
C GLN A 114 12.58 -6.77 6.25
N LYS A 115 12.29 -7.81 5.47
CA LYS A 115 13.11 -8.17 4.30
C LYS A 115 13.15 -7.04 3.27
N LEU A 116 11.99 -6.40 3.04
CA LEU A 116 11.90 -5.29 2.10
C LEU A 116 12.75 -4.10 2.58
N TYR A 117 12.70 -3.80 3.88
CA TYR A 117 13.52 -2.76 4.48
C TYR A 117 15.02 -3.05 4.37
N GLU A 118 15.45 -4.26 4.68
CA GLU A 118 16.85 -4.69 4.54
C GLU A 118 17.33 -4.57 3.09
N HIS A 119 16.49 -4.94 2.13
CA HIS A 119 16.80 -4.82 0.71
C HIS A 119 16.96 -3.36 0.27
N LEU A 120 16.12 -2.44 0.80
CA LEU A 120 16.27 -1.01 0.53
C LEU A 120 17.58 -0.46 1.09
N LEU A 121 17.93 -0.81 2.32
CA LEU A 121 19.22 -0.39 2.93
C LEU A 121 20.42 -0.90 2.12
N ALA A 122 20.36 -2.15 1.64
CA ALA A 122 21.43 -2.72 0.83
C ALA A 122 21.61 -1.98 -0.50
N ILE A 123 20.50 -1.60 -1.16
CA ILE A 123 20.53 -0.80 -2.39
C ILE A 123 21.16 0.57 -2.14
N ASP A 124 20.74 1.27 -1.10
CA ASP A 124 21.20 2.64 -0.83
C ASP A 124 22.70 2.65 -0.47
N GLY A 125 23.17 1.64 0.24
CA GLY A 125 24.59 1.46 0.56
C GLY A 125 25.48 1.13 -0.65
N LEU A 126 24.91 0.63 -1.76
CA LEU A 126 25.66 0.36 -3.00
C LEU A 126 25.73 1.58 -3.93
N GLN A 127 24.88 2.58 -3.74
CA GLN A 127 24.86 3.80 -4.56
C GLN A 127 25.90 4.86 -4.12
N SER A 128 26.58 4.66 -2.99
CA SER A 128 27.58 5.61 -2.47
C SER A 128 29.00 5.46 -3.03
N ASP A 129 29.28 4.41 -3.81
CA ASP A 129 30.66 4.08 -4.25
C ASP A 129 30.95 4.32 -5.75
N GLU A 130 30.09 5.01 -6.50
CA GLU A 130 30.37 5.34 -7.92
C GLU A 130 30.68 6.83 -8.14
N GLU A 131 31.99 7.14 -8.25
CA GLU A 131 32.52 8.38 -8.84
C GLU A 131 32.03 8.56 -10.30
N PRO A 132 31.74 9.80 -10.75
CA PRO A 132 31.01 10.03 -12.00
C PRO A 132 31.91 9.87 -13.22
N SER A 133 31.86 8.71 -13.88
CA SER A 133 32.34 8.59 -15.27
C SER A 133 31.20 8.90 -16.24
N ALA A 134 31.36 10.02 -16.94
CA ALA A 134 30.46 10.47 -17.99
C ALA A 134 30.29 9.42 -19.09
N GLN A 135 29.06 8.99 -19.35
CA GLN A 135 28.65 8.54 -20.67
C GLN A 135 27.18 8.80 -20.95
N SER A 136 26.97 9.58 -22.00
CA SER A 136 25.71 9.94 -22.63
C SER A 136 25.08 8.73 -23.33
N GLY A 137 23.79 8.46 -23.09
CA GLY A 137 23.02 7.53 -23.91
C GLY A 137 21.68 7.10 -23.29
N SER A 138 20.64 7.93 -23.54
CA SER A 138 19.20 7.65 -23.50
C SER A 138 18.73 6.21 -23.22
N ASP A 139 17.98 6.02 -22.12
CA ASP A 139 16.67 5.36 -22.18
C ASP A 139 15.73 5.87 -21.08
N SER A 140 14.52 6.26 -21.47
CA SER A 140 13.58 7.02 -20.64
C SER A 140 12.55 6.09 -20.00
N ASP A 141 12.89 5.48 -18.87
CA ASP A 141 11.93 4.82 -17.96
C ASP A 141 12.28 4.97 -16.46
N ALA A 142 13.33 5.74 -16.13
CA ALA A 142 13.87 5.85 -14.76
C ALA A 142 13.01 6.70 -13.79
N GLU A 143 12.17 7.60 -14.30
CA GLU A 143 11.33 8.48 -13.47
C GLU A 143 10.23 7.71 -12.72
N SER A 144 9.79 6.56 -13.25
CA SER A 144 8.79 5.72 -12.61
C SER A 144 9.36 4.88 -11.47
N ASP A 145 10.65 4.51 -11.54
CA ASP A 145 11.30 3.66 -10.55
C ASP A 145 11.78 4.48 -9.34
N SER A 146 12.37 5.66 -9.58
CA SER A 146 12.78 6.59 -8.52
C SER A 146 11.60 7.06 -7.66
N PHE A 147 10.47 7.42 -8.29
CA PHE A 147 9.26 7.85 -7.57
C PHE A 147 8.60 6.70 -6.80
N ARG A 148 8.57 5.48 -7.37
CA ARG A 148 8.09 4.27 -6.68
C ARG A 148 8.97 3.93 -5.48
N ARG A 149 10.29 4.02 -5.62
CA ARG A 149 11.27 3.80 -4.53
C ARG A 149 11.09 4.81 -3.41
N HIS A 150 10.89 6.08 -3.74
CA HIS A 150 10.66 7.12 -2.72
C HIS A 150 9.37 6.89 -1.93
N LYS A 151 8.26 6.52 -2.59
CA LYS A 151 7.00 6.14 -1.93
C LYS A 151 7.14 4.87 -1.08
N LEU A 152 7.86 3.88 -1.59
CA LEU A 152 8.14 2.62 -0.89
C LEU A 152 8.93 2.89 0.39
N HIS A 153 10.01 3.67 0.27
CA HIS A 153 10.85 4.08 1.39
C HIS A 153 10.04 4.86 2.45
N GLN A 154 9.24 5.86 2.04
CA GLN A 154 8.43 6.63 2.99
C GLN A 154 7.36 5.78 3.70
N SER A 155 6.74 4.83 3.00
CA SER A 155 5.74 3.90 3.57
C SER A 155 6.39 2.91 4.55
N VAL A 156 7.53 2.31 4.19
CA VAL A 156 8.26 1.36 5.03
C VAL A 156 8.81 2.04 6.28
N PHE A 157 9.47 3.20 6.14
CA PHE A 157 9.97 3.97 7.29
C PHE A 157 8.84 4.45 8.22
N GLY A 158 7.69 4.82 7.65
CA GLY A 158 6.49 5.17 8.43
C GLY A 158 5.94 3.99 9.24
N ALA A 159 6.07 2.75 8.76
CA ALA A 159 5.67 1.56 9.50
C ALA A 159 6.65 1.22 10.65
N PHE A 160 7.96 1.32 10.41
CA PHE A 160 9.00 0.98 11.40
C PHE A 160 9.08 1.94 12.59
N THR A 161 8.97 3.25 12.35
CA THR A 161 9.03 4.27 13.42
C THR A 161 7.92 4.11 14.46
N THR A 162 6.79 3.52 14.09
CA THR A 162 5.69 3.25 15.03
C THR A 162 5.77 1.95 15.78
N SER A 163 6.58 0.98 15.33
CA SER A 163 6.85 -0.24 16.10
C SER A 163 7.75 0.05 17.32
N SER A 164 8.73 0.96 17.17
CA SER A 164 9.64 1.33 18.28
C SER A 164 9.01 2.16 19.41
N SER A 165 7.81 2.74 19.22
CA SER A 165 7.18 3.58 20.25
C SER A 165 6.30 2.81 21.23
N GLN A 166 6.17 1.48 21.09
CA GLN A 166 5.30 0.66 21.93
C GLN A 166 6.07 -0.22 22.95
N SER A 167 7.37 0.05 23.13
CA SER A 167 8.28 -0.72 24.00
C SER A 167 8.88 0.13 25.14
N ALA A 168 8.08 0.98 25.78
CA ALA A 168 8.53 1.73 26.94
C ALA A 168 7.40 2.06 27.94
N GLU A 169 6.93 1.05 28.67
CA GLU A 169 6.47 1.24 30.05
C GLU A 169 6.99 0.06 30.90
N PRO A 170 7.79 0.31 31.95
CA PRO A 170 8.00 -0.65 33.01
C PRO A 170 7.21 -0.24 34.29
N ASP A 171 6.51 -1.25 34.83
CA ASP A 171 5.98 -1.47 36.18
C ASP A 171 5.34 -0.32 36.99
#